data_AF-U6MKG2-F1
#
_entry.id   AF-U6MKG2-F1
#
_cell.length_a   1.000
_cell.length_b   1.000
_cell.length_c   1.000
_cell.angle_alpha   90.00
_cell.angle_beta   90.00
_cell.angle_gamma   90.00
#
_symmetry.space_group_name_H-M   'P 1'
#
loop_
_entity.id
_entity.type
_entity.pdbx_description
1 polymer ?
#
loop_
_entity_poly.entity_id
_entity_poly.type
_entity_poly.pdbx_seq_one_letter_code
_entity_poly.pdbx_strand_id
1 'polypeptide(L)'
;MGPDYADVARPLVDLTHNKDISLIWTGLHTKAVQQLKQRLIDFTTLQVPDTTKPFELYKDASDYAIGAVLEQEGKPIGFLSHVMNPTQQKHSIYDQELLALVTALDKWSHLLRVSKVTPHTDHQALTHLQQLQASKPWRGRTARWLDFLAEFPDLQFTYV
;
A
#
# COMPACT_ATOMS: atom_id res chain seq x y z
N MET A 1 -1.42 -15.76 -8.01
CA MET A 1 -0.35 -16.75 -7.72
C MET A 1 -0.45 -18.02 -8.58
N GLY A 2 -1.66 -18.49 -8.92
CA GLY A 2 -1.87 -19.60 -9.86
C GLY A 2 -1.71 -20.99 -9.25
N PRO A 3 -2.07 -22.07 -9.99
CA PRO A 3 -1.79 -23.44 -9.58
C PRO A 3 -0.28 -23.65 -9.38
N ASP A 4 0.09 -24.56 -8.47
CA ASP A 4 1.48 -24.93 -8.12
C ASP A 4 2.29 -23.87 -7.33
N TYR A 5 1.64 -22.83 -6.77
CA TYR A 5 2.33 -21.88 -5.87
C TYR A 5 3.05 -22.59 -4.72
N ALA A 6 2.37 -23.58 -4.11
CA ALA A 6 2.91 -24.32 -2.98
C ALA A 6 4.21 -25.05 -3.34
N ASP A 7 4.28 -25.64 -4.54
CA ASP A 7 5.47 -26.38 -5.00
C ASP A 7 6.64 -25.45 -5.29
N VAL A 8 6.39 -24.29 -5.89
CA VAL A 8 7.43 -23.29 -6.16
C VAL A 8 7.92 -22.63 -4.87
N ALA A 9 7.03 -22.40 -3.90
CA ALA A 9 7.38 -21.79 -2.61
C ALA A 9 8.02 -22.78 -1.62
N ARG A 10 7.85 -24.10 -1.82
CA ARG A 10 8.31 -25.14 -0.90
C ARG A 10 9.78 -25.01 -0.46
N PRO A 11 10.76 -24.75 -1.34
CA PRO A 11 12.14 -24.56 -0.92
C PRO A 11 12.33 -23.39 0.05
N LEU A 12 11.49 -22.36 -0.03
CA LEU A 12 11.53 -21.21 0.88
C LEU A 12 10.81 -21.50 2.20
N VAL A 13 9.75 -22.31 2.16
CA VAL A 13 9.04 -22.77 3.36
C VAL A 13 9.92 -23.70 4.20
N ASP A 14 10.64 -24.61 3.54
CA ASP A 14 11.55 -25.53 4.23
C ASP A 14 12.71 -24.79 4.94
N LEU A 15 13.14 -23.63 4.40
CA LEU A 15 14.13 -22.76 5.04
C LEU A 15 13.62 -22.07 6.31
N THR A 16 12.32 -21.83 6.45
CA THR A 16 11.74 -21.12 7.61
C THR A 16 11.16 -22.06 8.66
N HIS A 17 11.02 -23.35 8.34
CA HIS A 17 10.39 -24.36 9.20
C HIS A 17 11.23 -24.72 10.43
N ASN A 18 12.56 -24.72 10.33
CA ASN A 18 13.46 -25.07 11.43
C ASN A 18 14.24 -23.85 11.94
N LYS A 19 13.87 -23.35 13.12
CA LYS A 19 14.52 -22.19 13.76
C LYS A 19 15.95 -22.48 14.27
N ASP A 20 16.29 -23.76 14.44
CA ASP A 20 17.56 -24.21 15.01
C ASP A 20 18.64 -24.54 13.96
N ILE A 21 18.31 -24.47 12.67
CA ILE A 21 19.24 -24.77 11.58
C ILE A 21 19.69 -23.44 10.94
N SER A 22 20.99 -23.34 10.68
CA SER A 22 21.56 -22.21 9.94
C SER A 22 20.91 -22.10 8.56
N LEU A 23 20.34 -20.93 8.26
CA LEU A 23 19.67 -20.65 6.99
C LEU A 23 20.71 -20.57 5.87
N ILE A 24 20.92 -21.69 5.16
CA ILE A 24 21.85 -21.75 4.03
C ILE A 24 21.10 -21.39 2.76
N TRP A 25 21.30 -20.16 2.29
CA TRP A 25 20.78 -19.73 0.99
C TRP A 25 21.57 -20.38 -0.15
N THR A 26 20.87 -20.86 -1.18
CA THR A 26 21.45 -21.62 -2.30
C THR A 26 20.80 -21.17 -3.61
N GLY A 27 21.32 -21.63 -4.75
CA GLY A 27 20.76 -21.33 -6.06
C GLY A 27 19.31 -21.80 -6.24
N LEU A 28 18.88 -22.85 -5.54
CA LEU A 28 17.49 -23.31 -5.55
C LEU A 28 16.53 -22.27 -4.97
N HIS A 29 16.91 -21.65 -3.85
CA HIS A 29 16.13 -20.60 -3.20
C HIS A 29 16.05 -19.34 -4.06
N THR A 30 17.17 -18.93 -4.68
CA THR A 30 17.18 -17.81 -5.63
C THR A 30 16.23 -18.08 -6.81
N LYS A 31 16.28 -19.29 -7.39
CA LYS A 31 15.41 -19.68 -8.50
C LYS A 31 13.93 -19.67 -8.09
N ALA A 32 13.62 -20.18 -6.90
CA ALA A 32 12.26 -20.14 -6.35
C ALA A 32 11.74 -18.70 -6.22
N VAL A 33 12.53 -17.79 -5.62
CA VAL A 33 12.15 -16.36 -5.52
C VAL A 33 11.95 -15.72 -6.89
N GLN A 34 12.85 -15.97 -7.85
CA GLN A 34 12.72 -15.43 -9.19
C GLN A 34 11.46 -15.93 -9.90
N GLN A 35 11.15 -17.22 -9.77
CA GLN A 35 9.91 -17.79 -10.33
C GLN A 35 8.66 -17.19 -9.69
N LEU A 36 8.65 -17.00 -8.36
CA LEU A 36 7.53 -16.35 -7.67
C LEU A 36 7.37 -14.89 -8.12
N LYS A 37 8.46 -14.14 -8.26
CA LYS A 37 8.43 -12.77 -8.79
C LYS A 37 7.89 -12.72 -10.22
N GLN A 38 8.32 -13.64 -11.08
CA GLN A 38 7.83 -13.70 -12.46
C GLN A 38 6.34 -14.01 -12.50
N ARG A 39 5.88 -15.01 -11.73
CA ARG A 39 4.45 -15.34 -11.63
C ARG A 39 3.62 -14.19 -11.08
N LEU A 40 4.16 -13.44 -10.12
CA LEU A 40 3.52 -12.22 -9.62
C LEU A 40 3.36 -11.22 -10.76
N ILE A 41 4.44 -10.91 -11.49
CA ILE A 41 4.40 -9.99 -12.64
C ILE A 41 3.39 -10.44 -13.69
N ASP A 42 3.40 -11.72 -14.06
CA ASP A 42 2.50 -12.28 -15.07
C ASP A 42 1.03 -12.23 -14.61
N PHE A 43 0.78 -12.47 -13.32
CA PHE A 43 -0.55 -12.41 -12.73
C PHE A 43 -1.04 -10.97 -12.56
N THR A 44 -0.16 -10.06 -12.17
CA THR A 44 -0.43 -8.63 -12.04
C THR A 44 -0.35 -7.97 -13.42
N THR A 45 -1.20 -8.41 -14.34
CA THR A 45 -1.39 -7.65 -15.59
C THR A 45 -2.06 -6.33 -15.20
N LEU A 46 -1.32 -5.23 -15.33
CA LEU A 46 -1.84 -3.91 -15.00
C LEU A 46 -3.06 -3.60 -15.87
N GLN A 47 -4.15 -3.20 -15.23
CA GLN A 47 -5.35 -2.77 -15.93
C GLN A 47 -5.24 -1.29 -16.32
N VAL A 48 -5.76 -0.95 -17.51
CA VAL A 48 -5.95 0.45 -17.89
C VAL A 48 -7.01 1.06 -16.97
N PRO A 49 -6.71 2.15 -16.25
CA PRO A 49 -7.64 2.75 -15.31
C PRO A 49 -8.90 3.26 -16.02
N ASP A 50 -10.06 2.98 -15.42
CA ASP A 50 -11.36 3.47 -15.87
C ASP A 50 -11.89 4.49 -14.85
N THR A 51 -11.90 5.77 -15.18
CA THR A 51 -12.33 6.84 -14.27
C THR A 51 -13.83 6.82 -13.96
N THR A 52 -14.62 5.99 -14.65
CA THR A 52 -16.05 5.82 -14.35
C THR A 52 -16.30 4.85 -13.20
N LYS A 53 -15.29 4.06 -12.82
CA LYS A 53 -15.37 3.04 -11.77
C LYS A 53 -14.70 3.50 -10.48
N PRO A 54 -15.17 3.04 -9.31
CA PRO A 54 -14.51 3.33 -8.04
C PRO A 54 -13.14 2.68 -7.99
N PHE A 55 -12.19 3.36 -7.36
CA PHE A 55 -10.85 2.85 -7.10
C PHE A 55 -10.74 2.35 -5.65
N GLU A 56 -10.05 1.24 -5.46
CA GLU A 56 -9.65 0.74 -4.15
C GLU A 56 -8.16 1.04 -3.94
N LEU A 57 -7.83 1.63 -2.80
CA LEU A 57 -6.45 1.99 -2.47
C LEU A 57 -6.02 1.24 -1.21
N TYR A 58 -5.11 0.29 -1.37
CA TYR A 58 -4.46 -0.38 -0.25
C TYR A 58 -3.14 0.31 0.04
N LYS A 59 -2.88 0.66 1.29
CA LYS A 59 -1.64 1.32 1.71
C LYS A 59 -1.11 0.65 2.97
N ASP A 60 0.19 0.76 3.15
CA ASP A 60 0.88 0.29 4.34
C ASP A 60 2.11 1.18 4.58
N ALA A 61 2.39 1.49 5.84
CA ALA A 61 3.61 2.17 6.24
C ALA A 61 4.41 1.28 7.19
N SER A 62 5.64 0.98 6.79
CA SER A 62 6.65 0.42 7.69
C SER A 62 7.50 1.53 8.31
N ASP A 63 8.32 1.17 9.29
CA ASP A 63 9.29 2.08 9.92
C ASP A 63 10.28 2.72 8.90
N TYR A 64 10.44 2.13 7.72
CA TYR A 64 11.44 2.52 6.72
C TYR A 64 10.83 3.03 5.41
N ALA A 65 9.71 2.47 4.97
CA ALA A 65 9.15 2.67 3.65
C ALA A 65 7.63 2.60 3.64
N ILE A 66 7.05 3.22 2.61
CA ILE A 66 5.63 3.24 2.31
C ILE A 66 5.37 2.32 1.13
N GLY A 67 4.34 1.48 1.25
CA GLY A 67 3.76 0.70 0.17
C GLY A 67 2.34 1.16 -0.14
N ALA A 68 1.95 1.13 -1.41
CA ALA A 68 0.54 1.20 -1.77
C ALA A 68 0.23 0.46 -3.08
N VAL A 69 -0.99 -0.02 -3.22
CA VAL A 69 -1.53 -0.64 -4.43
C VAL A 69 -2.86 0.04 -4.75
N LEU A 70 -2.97 0.52 -5.98
CA LEU A 70 -4.23 1.02 -6.52
C LEU A 70 -4.88 -0.07 -7.36
N GLU A 71 -6.12 -0.43 -7.05
CA GLU A 71 -6.86 -1.50 -7.70
C GLU A 71 -8.23 -1.05 -8.18
N GLN A 72 -8.76 -1.79 -9.16
CA GLN A 72 -10.13 -1.71 -9.63
C GLN A 72 -10.64 -3.13 -9.86
N GLU A 73 -11.80 -3.47 -9.29
CA GLU A 73 -12.45 -4.79 -9.47
C GLU A 73 -11.49 -5.98 -9.17
N GLY A 74 -10.64 -5.83 -8.16
CA GLY A 74 -9.64 -6.84 -7.76
C GLY A 74 -8.45 -6.98 -8.70
N LYS A 75 -8.22 -6.00 -9.58
CA LYS A 75 -7.06 -5.95 -10.49
C LYS A 75 -6.20 -4.72 -10.22
N PRO A 76 -4.87 -4.88 -10.16
CA PRO A 76 -3.97 -3.76 -9.91
C PRO A 76 -3.86 -2.85 -11.12
N ILE A 77 -3.94 -1.54 -10.87
CA ILE A 77 -3.64 -0.46 -11.82
C ILE A 77 -2.20 0.00 -11.64
N GLY A 78 -1.71 0.00 -10.40
CA GLY A 78 -0.35 0.42 -10.12
C GLY A 78 0.09 0.12 -8.69
N PHE A 79 1.41 0.01 -8.55
CA PHE A 79 2.09 -0.21 -7.28
C PHE A 79 2.93 1.02 -6.93
N LEU A 80 3.04 1.32 -5.64
CA LEU A 80 3.89 2.34 -5.05
C LEU A 80 4.76 1.70 -3.99
N SER A 81 6.06 1.96 -4.06
CA SER A 81 7.02 1.65 -3.02
C SER A 81 7.94 2.87 -2.90
N HIS A 82 7.96 3.50 -1.73
CA HIS A 82 8.73 4.73 -1.49
C HIS A 82 9.48 4.64 -0.17
N VAL A 83 10.80 4.81 -0.21
CA VAL A 83 11.64 4.85 1.00
C VAL A 83 11.47 6.19 1.69
N MET A 84 11.14 6.16 2.99
CA MET A 84 11.02 7.37 3.79
C MET A 84 12.40 7.98 4.08
N ASN A 85 12.48 9.29 4.14
CA ASN A 85 13.68 9.99 4.60
C ASN A 85 13.84 9.90 6.13
N PRO A 86 15.03 10.21 6.69
CA PRO A 86 15.28 10.07 8.13
C PRO A 86 14.37 10.91 9.04
N THR A 87 13.76 11.98 8.51
CA THR A 87 12.78 12.78 9.26
C THR A 87 11.43 12.08 9.29
N GLN A 88 10.99 11.53 8.15
CA GLN A 88 9.74 10.78 8.02
C GLN A 88 9.74 9.48 8.85
N GLN A 89 10.88 8.80 8.92
CA GLN A 89 11.05 7.61 9.75
C GLN A 89 10.89 7.89 11.25
N LYS A 90 11.10 9.14 11.69
CA LYS A 90 10.92 9.56 13.09
C LYS A 90 9.51 10.05 13.42
N HIS A 91 8.60 10.04 12.45
CA HIS A 91 7.22 10.42 12.68
C HIS A 91 6.51 9.39 13.57
N SER A 92 5.38 9.78 14.17
CA SER A 92 4.51 8.82 14.84
C SER A 92 3.93 7.81 13.84
N ILE A 93 3.54 6.63 14.30
CA ILE A 93 2.88 5.61 13.45
C ILE A 93 1.68 6.22 12.71
N TYR A 94 0.86 7.00 13.42
CA TYR A 94 -0.27 7.72 12.82
C TYR A 94 0.14 8.65 11.68
N ASP A 95 1.21 9.43 11.87
CA ASP A 95 1.71 10.35 10.84
C ASP A 95 2.36 9.62 9.66
N GLN A 96 2.96 8.44 9.88
CA GLN A 96 3.51 7.59 8.83
C GLN A 96 2.38 6.98 7.99
N GLU A 97 1.34 6.49 8.65
CA GLU A 97 0.13 5.98 8.00
C GLU A 97 -0.59 7.06 7.19
N LEU A 98 -0.68 8.28 7.72
CA LEU A 98 -1.23 9.43 6.99
C LEU A 98 -0.33 9.85 5.83
N LEU A 99 1.00 9.83 6.02
CA LEU A 99 1.96 10.08 4.95
C LEU A 99 1.82 9.06 3.81
N ALA A 100 1.61 7.78 4.14
CA ALA A 100 1.36 6.73 3.14
C ALA A 100 0.14 7.05 2.29
N LEU A 101 -0.96 7.48 2.93
CA LEU A 101 -2.19 7.88 2.25
C LEU A 101 -1.94 9.06 1.31
N VAL A 102 -1.33 10.14 1.82
CA VAL A 102 -1.09 11.36 1.04
C VAL A 102 -0.16 11.07 -0.14
N THR A 103 0.90 10.28 0.07
CA THR A 103 1.86 9.92 -0.98
C THR A 103 1.19 9.07 -2.08
N ALA A 104 0.31 8.15 -1.70
CA ALA A 104 -0.45 7.34 -2.64
C ALA A 104 -1.44 8.19 -3.45
N LEU A 105 -2.22 9.04 -2.78
CA LEU A 105 -3.18 9.93 -3.43
C LEU A 105 -2.49 10.95 -4.35
N ASP A 106 -1.32 11.48 -3.98
CA ASP A 106 -0.54 12.39 -4.80
C ASP A 106 -0.05 11.72 -6.09
N LYS A 107 0.49 10.50 -5.98
CA LYS A 107 0.95 9.71 -7.13
C LYS A 107 -0.13 9.50 -8.19
N TRP A 108 -1.36 9.22 -7.77
CA TRP A 108 -2.49 8.95 -8.66
C TRP A 108 -3.51 10.09 -8.69
N SER A 109 -3.12 11.30 -8.28
CA SER A 109 -4.02 12.46 -8.15
C SER A 109 -4.80 12.76 -9.44
N HIS A 110 -4.16 12.61 -10.59
CA HIS A 110 -4.76 12.79 -11.92
C HIS A 110 -5.92 11.81 -12.22
N LEU A 111 -5.96 10.62 -11.60
CA LEU A 111 -7.05 9.65 -11.72
C LEU A 111 -8.10 9.83 -10.62
N LEU A 112 -7.62 10.06 -9.39
CA LEU A 112 -8.45 9.97 -8.18
C LEU A 112 -9.21 11.26 -7.88
N ARG A 113 -8.80 12.43 -8.39
CA ARG A 113 -9.54 13.69 -8.17
C ARG A 113 -10.92 13.71 -8.81
N VAL A 114 -11.14 12.94 -9.87
CA VAL A 114 -12.40 12.90 -10.62
C VAL A 114 -13.21 11.62 -10.40
N SER A 115 -12.75 10.75 -9.50
CA SER A 115 -13.30 9.41 -9.31
C SER A 115 -13.49 9.11 -7.83
N LYS A 116 -14.42 8.21 -7.51
CA LYS A 116 -14.56 7.70 -6.15
C LYS A 116 -13.34 6.87 -5.78
N VAL A 117 -12.77 7.12 -4.59
CA VAL A 117 -11.64 6.34 -4.08
C VAL A 117 -11.91 5.86 -2.66
N THR A 118 -11.59 4.59 -2.42
CA THR A 118 -11.78 3.92 -1.14
C THR A 118 -10.44 3.44 -0.59
N PRO A 119 -9.79 4.21 0.31
CA PRO A 119 -8.61 3.75 1.00
C PRO A 119 -8.95 2.71 2.06
N HIS A 120 -8.24 1.59 2.02
CA HIS A 120 -8.25 0.54 3.01
C HIS A 120 -7.14 0.79 4.02
N THR A 121 -7.47 0.73 5.31
CA THR A 121 -6.54 1.02 6.41
C THR A 121 -6.86 0.15 7.62
N ASP A 122 -5.83 -0.42 8.23
CA ASP A 122 -5.89 -1.16 9.50
C ASP A 122 -5.81 -0.23 10.73
N HIS A 123 -5.45 1.03 10.51
CA HIS A 123 -5.37 2.06 11.53
C HIS A 123 -6.69 2.83 11.72
N GLN A 124 -7.43 2.52 12.79
CA GLN A 124 -8.77 3.09 13.07
C GLN A 124 -8.76 4.62 13.22
N ALA A 125 -7.69 5.23 13.73
CA ALA A 125 -7.64 6.69 13.82
C ALA A 125 -7.76 7.40 12.45
N LEU A 126 -7.38 6.74 11.34
CA LEU A 126 -7.54 7.30 10.00
C LEU A 126 -8.99 7.28 9.51
N THR A 127 -9.83 6.34 9.99
CA THR A 127 -11.26 6.32 9.62
C THR A 127 -12.01 7.53 10.18
N HIS A 128 -11.49 8.13 11.26
CA HIS A 128 -12.06 9.33 11.89
C HIS A 128 -11.47 10.64 11.37
N LEU A 129 -10.57 10.62 10.38
CA LEU A 129 -9.93 11.83 9.84
C LEU A 129 -10.92 12.90 9.39
N GLN A 130 -12.01 12.51 8.72
CA GLN A 130 -13.04 13.43 8.25
C GLN A 130 -13.78 14.13 9.41
N GLN A 131 -13.98 13.43 10.53
CA GLN A 131 -14.59 14.00 11.73
C GLN A 131 -13.60 14.94 12.45
N LEU A 132 -12.30 14.59 12.44
CA LEU A 132 -11.22 15.39 13.02
C LEU A 132 -10.94 16.69 12.26
N GLN A 133 -11.22 16.75 10.95
CA GLN A 133 -11.17 18.00 10.16
C GLN A 133 -12.15 19.05 10.69
N ALA A 134 -13.32 18.65 11.21
CA ALA A 134 -14.37 19.56 11.66
C ALA A 134 -14.16 20.09 13.09
N SER A 135 -13.37 19.40 13.93
CA SER A 135 -13.36 19.64 15.38
C SER A 135 -12.14 20.42 15.90
N LYS A 136 -11.05 20.54 15.14
CA LYS A 136 -9.79 21.13 15.65
C LYS A 136 -9.05 21.94 14.58
N PRO A 137 -8.56 23.16 14.88
CA PRO A 137 -7.66 23.87 13.98
C PRO A 137 -6.29 23.19 13.99
N TRP A 138 -6.01 22.40 12.95
CA TRP A 138 -4.71 21.78 12.74
C TRP A 138 -3.71 22.84 12.25
N ARG A 139 -2.45 22.75 12.66
CA ARG A 139 -1.37 23.67 12.25
C ARG A 139 -0.21 22.90 11.64
N GLY A 140 0.50 23.54 10.71
CA GLY A 140 1.71 22.99 10.10
C GLY A 140 1.41 21.89 9.07
N ARG A 141 2.14 20.77 9.15
CA ARG A 141 2.11 19.71 8.13
C ARG A 141 0.74 19.04 8.00
N THR A 142 0.10 18.72 9.11
CA THR A 142 -1.20 18.04 9.13
C THR A 142 -2.28 18.90 8.46
N ALA A 143 -2.26 20.22 8.65
CA ALA A 143 -3.18 21.11 7.96
C ALA A 143 -3.02 21.02 6.43
N ARG A 144 -1.78 21.09 5.94
CA ARG A 144 -1.48 20.96 4.50
C ARG A 144 -1.94 19.62 3.93
N TRP A 145 -1.82 18.55 4.70
CA TRP A 145 -2.32 17.24 4.30
C TRP A 145 -3.84 17.19 4.28
N LEU A 146 -4.53 17.79 5.26
CA LEU A 146 -5.98 17.86 5.26
C LEU A 146 -6.53 18.71 4.12
N ASP A 147 -5.88 19.83 3.79
CA ASP A 147 -6.23 20.66 2.62
C ASP A 147 -6.09 19.84 1.33
N PHE A 148 -5.00 19.08 1.20
CA PHE A 148 -4.79 18.20 0.06
C PHE A 148 -5.85 17.08 -0.01
N LEU A 149 -6.19 16.45 1.12
CA LEU A 149 -7.24 15.43 1.17
C LEU A 149 -8.62 16.01 0.79
N ALA A 150 -8.87 17.28 1.05
CA ALA A 150 -10.11 17.95 0.66
C ALA A 150 -10.26 18.13 -0.87
N GLU A 151 -9.19 17.98 -1.65
CA GLU A 151 -9.25 17.96 -3.11
C GLU A 151 -9.90 16.66 -3.66
N PHE A 152 -10.14 15.66 -2.81
CA PHE A 152 -10.74 14.37 -3.16
C PHE A 152 -12.15 14.28 -2.55
N PRO A 153 -13.19 14.77 -3.25
CA PRO A 153 -14.54 14.91 -2.68
C PRO A 153 -15.19 13.56 -2.32
N ASP A 154 -14.85 12.49 -3.04
CA ASP A 154 -15.42 11.15 -2.87
C ASP A 154 -14.44 10.16 -2.21
N LEU A 155 -13.68 10.64 -1.21
CA LEU A 155 -12.77 9.83 -0.40
C LEU A 155 -13.54 9.12 0.73
N GLN A 156 -13.62 7.79 0.71
CA GLN A 156 -14.31 7.00 1.74
C GLN A 156 -13.39 5.94 2.35
N PHE A 157 -13.13 6.00 3.65
CA PHE A 157 -12.25 5.04 4.31
C PHE A 157 -12.97 3.74 4.65
N THR A 158 -12.31 2.61 4.41
CA THR A 158 -12.74 1.28 4.87
C THR A 158 -11.71 0.72 5.83
N TYR A 159 -12.17 0.25 6.99
CA TYR A 159 -11.34 -0.46 7.95
C TYR A 159 -11.17 -1.92 7.51
N VAL A 160 -9.94 -2.44 7.54
CA VAL A 160 -9.61 -3.84 7.19
C VAL A 160 -8.97 -4.54 8.38
#